data_AF-A0A511R4N0-F1
#
_entry.id   AF-A0A511R4N0-F1
#
_cell.length_a   1.000
_cell.length_b   1.000
_cell.length_c   1.000
_cell.angle_alpha   90.00
_cell.angle_beta   90.00
_cell.angle_gamma   90.00
#
_symmetry.space_group_name_H-M   'P 1'
#
loop_
_entity.id
_entity.type
_entity.pdbx_description
1 polymer ?
#
loop_
_entity_poly.entity_id
_entity_poly.type
_entity_poly.pdbx_seq_one_letter_code
_entity_poly.pdbx_strand_id
1 'polypeptide(L)' 'MQTLQQGVATMGGIQCEWVPGTMNQVKVRLPGHDVQVSLEQLQQIAGVDAVHELYLKGLISLPLSSKLREAFDKA' A
#
# COMPACT_ATOMS: atom_id res chain seq x y z
N MET A 1 -3.83 11.79 22.50
CA MET A 1 -2.78 11.57 21.49
C MET A 1 -3.44 11.57 20.13
N GLN A 2 -3.41 12.72 19.44
CA GLN A 2 -4.07 12.90 18.15
C GLN A 2 -3.23 12.21 17.07
N THR A 3 -3.83 11.28 16.33
CA THR A 3 -3.21 10.65 15.17
C THR A 3 -3.01 11.71 14.09
N LEU A 4 -1.75 11.96 13.74
CA LEU A 4 -1.36 12.81 12.61
C LEU A 4 -1.83 12.14 11.31
N GLN A 5 -3.08 12.39 10.92
CA GLN A 5 -3.53 12.25 9.54
C GLN A 5 -2.94 13.42 8.75
N GLN A 6 -1.67 13.33 8.38
CA GLN A 6 -1.10 14.23 7.38
C GLN A 6 -1.39 13.67 5.99
N GLY A 7 -2.26 14.38 5.29
CA GLY A 7 -2.75 14.03 3.98
C GLY A 7 -1.70 14.19 2.89
N VAL A 8 -1.74 13.25 1.96
CA VAL A 8 -1.42 13.47 0.55
C VAL A 8 -2.55 12.81 -0.24
N ALA A 9 -3.69 13.50 -0.29
CA ALA A 9 -4.83 13.14 -1.13
C ALA A 9 -4.94 14.17 -2.26
N THR A 10 -3.93 14.25 -3.13
CA THR A 10 -3.97 15.14 -4.31
C THR A 10 -3.24 14.51 -5.50
N MET A 11 -3.58 13.26 -5.81
CA MET A 11 -3.61 12.59 -7.12
C MET A 11 -3.90 11.13 -6.80
N GLY A 12 -5.14 10.67 -7.02
CA GLY A 12 -5.64 9.39 -6.51
C GLY A 12 -4.66 8.26 -6.77
N GLY A 13 -3.92 7.87 -5.74
CA GLY A 13 -2.86 6.86 -5.77
C GLY A 13 -3.18 5.77 -4.75
N ILE A 14 -2.47 4.66 -4.83
CA ILE A 14 -2.61 3.55 -3.90
C ILE A 14 -1.58 3.75 -2.79
N GLN A 15 -2.01 3.79 -1.53
CA GLN A 15 -1.09 3.98 -0.40
C GLN A 15 -0.81 2.63 0.28
N CYS A 16 0.45 2.30 0.52
CA CYS A 16 0.84 1.05 1.18
C CYS A 16 1.61 1.34 2.45
N GLU A 17 1.22 0.72 3.56
CA GLU A 17 1.86 0.86 4.89
C GLU A 17 1.93 -0.49 5.61
N TRP A 18 2.87 -0.63 6.53
CA TRP A 18 2.96 -1.83 7.36
C TRP A 18 1.75 -1.98 8.28
N VAL A 19 1.28 -3.22 8.46
CA VAL A 19 0.36 -3.54 9.54
C VAL A 19 1.18 -3.68 10.84
N PRO A 20 0.91 -2.86 11.89
CA PRO A 20 1.67 -2.91 13.13
C PRO A 20 1.65 -4.30 13.78
N GLY A 21 2.79 -4.73 14.30
CA GLY A 21 2.93 -6.03 14.95
C GLY A 21 3.06 -7.22 13.99
N THR A 22 3.11 -6.98 12.68
CA THR A 22 3.38 -8.02 11.68
C THR A 22 4.71 -7.74 10.97
N MET A 23 5.35 -8.80 10.48
CA MET A 23 6.58 -8.67 9.68
C MET A 23 6.33 -8.78 8.17
N ASN A 24 5.13 -9.22 7.77
CA ASN A 24 4.84 -9.63 6.41
C ASN A 24 3.47 -9.18 5.90
N GLN A 25 2.72 -8.35 6.65
CA GLN A 25 1.43 -7.84 6.19
C GLN A 25 1.50 -6.35 5.90
N VAL A 26 0.87 -5.96 4.79
CA VAL A 26 0.81 -4.60 4.29
C VAL A 26 -0.65 -4.20 4.14
N LYS A 27 -1.00 -3.05 4.69
CA LYS A 27 -2.28 -2.41 4.46
C LYS A 27 -2.17 -1.56 3.20
N VAL A 28 -3.04 -1.80 2.24
CA VAL A 28 -3.13 -1.11 0.96
C VAL A 28 -4.43 -0.33 0.92
N ARG A 29 -4.34 0.99 0.87
CA ARG A 29 -5.50 1.89 0.79
C ARG A 29 -5.78 2.17 -0.68
N LEU A 30 -6.91 1.66 -1.14
CA LEU A 30 -7.43 1.86 -2.49
C LEU A 30 -8.48 2.99 -2.47
N PRO A 31 -8.85 3.55 -3.63
CA PRO A 31 -10.01 4.43 -3.70
C PRO A 31 -11.30 3.69 -3.29
N GLY A 32 -11.79 4.00 -2.09
CA GLY A 32 -13.08 3.52 -1.58
C GLY A 32 -13.01 2.43 -0.52
N HIS A 33 -11.89 1.72 -0.37
CA HIS A 33 -11.70 0.72 0.69
C HIS A 33 -10.22 0.38 0.91
N ASP A 34 -9.94 -0.32 2.00
CA ASP A 34 -8.62 -0.83 2.33
C ASP A 34 -8.61 -2.35 2.15
N VAL A 35 -7.50 -2.88 1.64
CA VAL A 35 -7.20 -4.32 1.62
C VAL A 35 -5.93 -4.60 2.41
N GLN A 36 -5.81 -5.79 2.95
CA GLN A 36 -4.58 -6.25 3.61
C GLN A 36 -4.02 -7.41 2.79
N VAL A 37 -2.77 -7.25 2.35
CA VAL A 37 -2.07 -8.25 1.53
C VAL A 37 -0.78 -8.66 2.21
N SER A 38 -0.25 -9.81 1.83
CA SER A 38 1.09 -10.19 2.24
C SER A 38 2.14 -9.37 1.50
N LEU A 39 3.34 -9.30 2.08
CA LEU A 39 4.50 -8.66 1.45
C LEU A 39 4.86 -9.33 0.11
N GLU A 40 4.67 -10.65 0.02
CA GLU A 40 4.87 -11.41 -1.22
C GLU A 40 3.86 -10.99 -2.29
N GLN A 41 2.59 -10.83 -1.92
CA GLN A 41 1.55 -10.35 -2.85
C GLN A 41 1.83 -8.92 -3.29
N LEU A 42 2.27 -8.04 -2.38
CA LEU A 42 2.72 -6.69 -2.76
C LEU A 42 3.85 -6.76 -3.79
N GLN A 43 4.85 -7.62 -3.59
CA GLN A 43 5.95 -7.80 -4.53
C GLN A 43 5.46 -8.29 -5.90
N GLN A 44 4.54 -9.25 -5.93
CA GLN A 44 3.98 -9.80 -7.17
C GLN A 44 3.15 -8.76 -7.95
N ILE A 45 2.42 -7.91 -7.23
CA ILE A 45 1.49 -6.93 -7.82
C ILE A 45 2.20 -5.63 -8.22
N ALA A 46 2.99 -5.06 -7.32
CA ALA A 46 3.60 -3.74 -7.45
C ALA A 46 5.11 -3.78 -7.76
N GLY A 47 5.72 -4.96 -7.74
CA GLY A 47 7.14 -5.15 -8.00
C GLY A 47 8.03 -5.04 -6.76
N VAL A 48 9.28 -5.45 -6.92
CA VAL A 48 10.29 -5.46 -5.84
C VAL A 48 10.65 -4.05 -5.36
N ASP A 49 10.61 -3.05 -6.25
CA ASP A 49 10.92 -1.67 -5.88
C ASP A 49 9.93 -1.12 -4.86
N ALA A 50 8.64 -1.46 -4.99
CA ALA A 50 7.63 -1.07 -4.01
C ALA A 50 7.93 -1.65 -2.63
N VAL A 51 8.33 -2.93 -2.55
CA VAL A 51 8.72 -3.56 -1.28
C VAL A 51 9.95 -2.89 -0.68
N HIS A 52 10.98 -2.62 -1.50
CA HIS A 52 12.19 -1.93 -1.05
C HIS A 52 11.88 -0.53 -0.51
N GLU A 53 11.09 0.27 -1.24
CA GLU A 53 10.70 1.59 -0.77
C GLU A 53 9.87 1.51 0.52
N LEU A 54 8.98 0.52 0.65
CA LEU A 54 8.18 0.31 1.85
C LEU A 54 9.06 -0.05 3.07
N TYR A 55 10.10 -0.86 2.88
CA TYR A 55 11.07 -1.15 3.94
C TYR A 55 11.82 0.10 4.39
N LEU A 56 12.21 0.96 3.45
CA LEU A 56 12.99 2.16 3.73
C LEU A 56 12.16 3.30 4.36
N LYS A 57 10.91 3.47 3.89
CA LYS A 57 10.08 4.63 4.23
C LYS A 57 8.96 4.31 5.23
N GLY A 58 8.60 3.05 5.38
CA GLY A 58 7.47 2.60 6.20
C GLY A 58 6.08 2.91 5.61
N LEU A 59 6.02 3.76 4.60
CA LEU A 59 4.84 4.20 3.87
C LEU A 59 5.24 4.59 2.45
N ILE A 60 4.50 4.11 1.45
CA ILE A 60 4.73 4.47 0.05
C ILE A 60 3.41 4.83 -0.66
N SER A 61 3.54 5.51 -1.79
CA SER A 61 2.44 5.79 -2.70
C SER A 61 2.77 5.25 -4.08
N LEU A 62 1.89 4.40 -4.59
CA LEU A 62 1.95 3.82 -5.92
C LEU A 62 1.00 4.57 -6.87
N PRO A 63 1.31 4.65 -8.16
CA PRO A 63 0.40 5.22 -9.15
C PRO A 63 -0.88 4.39 -9.21
N LEU A 64 -2.04 5.05 -9.26
CA LEU A 64 -3.30 4.37 -9.51
C LEU A 64 -3.40 4.04 -11.00
N SER A 65 -3.38 2.74 -11.29
CA SER A 65 -3.80 2.21 -12.59
C SER A 65 -4.94 1.22 -12.36
N SER A 66 -5.82 1.06 -13.37
CA SER A 66 -6.88 0.04 -13.33
C SER A 66 -6.31 -1.34 -13.04
N LYS A 67 -5.21 -1.69 -13.70
CA LYS A 67 -4.50 -2.97 -13.51
C LYS A 67 -4.05 -3.19 -12.06
N LEU A 68 -3.39 -2.21 -11.44
CA LEU A 68 -2.93 -2.34 -10.06
C LEU A 68 -4.11 -2.42 -9.10
N ARG A 69 -5.12 -1.58 -9.29
CA ARG A 69 -6.33 -1.62 -8.47
C ARG A 69 -7.00 -2.98 -8.53
N GLU A 70 -7.28 -3.48 -9.74
CA GLU A 70 -7.92 -4.79 -9.94
C GLU A 70 -7.08 -5.95 -9.38
N ALA A 71 -5.75 -5.84 -9.39
CA ALA A 71 -4.87 -6.85 -8.82
C ALA A 71 -4.96 -6.87 -7.29
N PHE A 72 -5.01 -5.70 -6.63
CA PHE A 72 -5.20 -5.62 -5.17
C PHE A 72 -6.63 -5.98 -4.72
N ASP A 73 -7.65 -5.65 -5.52
CA ASP A 73 -9.05 -6.05 -5.28
C ASP A 73 -9.24 -7.58 -5.27
N LYS A 74 -8.34 -8.34 -5.92
CA LYS A 74 -8.42 -9.81 -6.06
C LYS A 74 -7.44 -10.58 -5.17
N ALA A 75 -6.59 -9.87 -4.43
CA ALA A 75 -5.50 -10.44 -3.64
C ALA A 75 -5.97 -11.04 -2.30
#